data_AF-A0A2M7UPE5-F1
#
_entry.id   AF-A0A2M7UPE5-F1
#
_cell.length_a   1.000
_cell.length_b   1.000
_cell.length_c   1.000
_cell.angle_alpha   90.00
_cell.angle_beta   90.00
_cell.angle_gamma   90.00
#
_symmetry.space_group_name_H-M   'P 1'
#
loop_
_entity.id
_entity.type
_entity.pdbx_description
1 polymer ?
#
loop_
_entity_poly.entity_id
_entity_poly.type
_entity_poly.pdbx_seq_one_letter_code
_entity_poly.pdbx_strand_id
1 'polypeptide(L)'
;MQLDSTLSTYNLDRKAASRLLKVSIRTLDRYIKSKKLSSHVEDGRIWLNKGEIRKLKSGQVSTAIVDNVDMSMPEMSIDMSIDTSVDTSVDNVDRVEVFEAKTKANPSKEDHEIYKKLYFDVKEELNVKQERLEIANYRVGQLESRLRSSIPMLEFHRDKYQSDKEKQELSEKIEAKEKEIKEVHLNVKIEKFNKRILLTILLFTLALQPLWLLLYYK
;
A
#
# COMPACT_ATOMS: atom_id res chain seq x y z
N MET A 1 -33.69 -1.86 49.98
CA MET A 1 -33.74 -1.25 48.64
C MET A 1 -32.84 -0.02 48.67
N GLN A 2 -31.53 -0.21 48.43
CA GLN A 2 -30.57 0.87 48.40
C GLN A 2 -30.27 1.16 46.93
N LEU A 3 -30.54 2.40 46.53
CA LEU A 3 -30.40 2.91 45.18
C LEU A 3 -28.92 3.00 44.80
N ASP A 4 -28.58 2.39 43.65
CA ASP A 4 -27.31 2.50 42.96
C ASP A 4 -26.96 3.98 42.68
N SER A 5 -26.03 4.52 43.45
CA SER A 5 -25.41 5.82 43.16
C SER A 5 -23.91 5.66 42.99
N THR A 6 -23.49 4.92 41.97
CA THR A 6 -22.19 5.15 41.32
C THR A 6 -22.45 5.60 39.89
N LEU A 7 -22.85 6.87 39.74
CA LEU A 7 -22.83 7.55 38.46
C LEU A 7 -21.37 7.63 38.00
N SER A 8 -20.91 6.59 37.31
CA SER A 8 -19.63 6.53 36.62
C SER A 8 -19.59 7.67 35.61
N THR A 9 -19.01 8.81 36.01
CA THR A 9 -18.98 9.99 35.16
C THR A 9 -17.89 9.78 34.09
N TYR A 10 -18.31 9.36 32.90
CA TYR A 10 -17.46 9.11 31.75
C TYR A 10 -17.01 10.43 31.12
N ASN A 11 -16.04 11.11 31.73
CA ASN A 11 -15.65 12.48 31.35
C ASN A 11 -14.26 12.59 30.72
N LEU A 12 -13.60 11.48 30.37
CA LEU A 12 -12.22 11.50 29.94
C LEU A 12 -12.03 10.92 28.54
N ASP A 13 -11.49 11.76 27.65
CA ASP A 13 -11.12 11.37 26.29
C ASP A 13 -9.90 10.44 26.27
N ARG A 14 -9.81 9.57 25.24
CA ARG A 14 -8.72 8.62 25.00
C ARG A 14 -7.34 9.29 25.05
N LYS A 15 -7.20 10.48 24.46
CA LYS A 15 -5.93 11.22 24.44
C LYS A 15 -5.50 11.66 25.84
N ALA A 16 -6.45 12.13 26.65
CA ALA A 16 -6.20 12.56 28.01
C ALA A 16 -5.88 11.36 28.93
N ALA A 17 -6.57 10.24 28.75
CA ALA A 17 -6.32 8.98 29.45
C ALA A 17 -4.92 8.41 29.16
N SER A 18 -4.50 8.40 27.90
CA SER A 18 -3.16 7.96 27.47
C SER A 18 -2.04 8.75 28.17
N ARG A 19 -2.20 10.08 28.27
CA ARG A 19 -1.25 10.95 28.98
C ARG A 19 -1.21 10.67 30.48
N LEU A 20 -2.36 10.44 31.11
CA LEU A 20 -2.44 10.18 32.55
C LEU A 20 -1.77 8.88 32.96
N LEU A 21 -1.91 7.83 32.14
CA LEU A 21 -1.31 6.52 32.34
C LEU A 21 0.13 6.42 31.84
N LYS A 22 0.64 7.43 31.10
CA LYS A 22 1.94 7.38 30.41
C LYS A 22 2.07 6.16 29.47
N VAL A 23 0.97 5.78 28.81
CA VAL A 23 0.94 4.67 27.84
C VAL A 23 0.46 5.15 26.47
N SER A 24 0.81 4.43 25.41
CA SER A 24 0.34 4.74 24.06
C SER A 24 -1.18 4.59 23.94
N ILE A 25 -1.81 5.31 23.00
CA ILE A 25 -3.24 5.17 22.70
C ILE A 25 -3.60 3.73 22.32
N ARG A 26 -2.71 3.02 21.60
CA ARG A 26 -2.91 1.61 21.23
C ARG A 26 -2.92 0.69 22.46
N THR A 27 -2.07 0.97 23.45
CA THR A 27 -2.05 0.24 24.72
C THR A 27 -3.32 0.49 25.52
N LEU A 28 -3.80 1.74 25.53
CA LEU A 28 -5.08 2.11 26.13
C LEU A 28 -6.25 1.38 25.46
N ASP A 29 -6.28 1.32 24.12
CA ASP A 29 -7.29 0.59 23.36
C ASP A 29 -7.27 -0.91 23.69
N ARG A 30 -6.08 -1.49 23.93
CA ARG A 30 -5.96 -2.88 24.40
C ARG A 30 -6.54 -3.06 25.81
N TYR A 31 -6.39 -2.09 26.71
CA TYR A 31 -7.02 -2.14 28.04
C TYR A 31 -8.54 -2.03 27.97
N ILE A 32 -9.06 -1.24 27.05
CA ILE A 32 -10.49 -1.17 26.75
C ILE A 32 -10.98 -2.51 26.19
N LYS A 33 -10.29 -3.07 25.18
CA LYS A 33 -10.66 -4.36 24.57
C LYS A 33 -10.58 -5.54 25.54
N SER A 34 -9.62 -5.52 26.47
CA SER A 34 -9.48 -6.54 27.51
C SER A 34 -10.38 -6.32 28.73
N LYS A 35 -11.33 -5.38 28.66
CA LYS A 35 -12.29 -5.04 29.74
C LYS A 35 -11.62 -4.63 31.07
N LYS A 36 -10.36 -4.17 31.03
CA LYS A 36 -9.64 -3.66 32.21
C LYS A 36 -10.01 -2.23 32.58
N LEU A 37 -10.63 -1.50 31.66
CA LEU A 37 -11.16 -0.16 31.83
C LEU A 37 -12.57 -0.13 31.24
N SER A 38 -13.53 0.44 31.97
CA SER A 38 -14.86 0.68 31.46
C SER A 38 -14.83 1.84 30.46
N SER A 39 -15.53 1.66 29.34
CA SER A 39 -15.62 2.65 28.27
C SER A 39 -17.06 2.81 27.83
N HIS A 40 -17.46 4.06 27.58
CA HIS A 40 -18.74 4.40 26.98
C HIS A 40 -18.53 5.08 25.63
N VAL A 41 -19.28 4.69 24.60
CA VAL A 41 -19.16 5.25 23.26
C VAL A 41 -20.37 6.13 22.99
N GLU A 42 -20.13 7.44 22.90
CA GLU A 42 -21.14 8.44 22.53
C GLU A 42 -20.62 9.18 21.29
N ASP A 43 -21.46 9.28 20.25
CA ASP A 43 -21.15 9.98 18.99
C ASP A 43 -19.78 9.63 18.37
N GLY A 44 -19.44 8.34 18.39
CA GLY A 44 -18.19 7.82 17.83
C GLY A 44 -16.92 8.19 18.62
N ARG A 45 -17.05 8.83 19.78
CA ARG A 45 -15.96 9.11 20.72
C ARG A 45 -16.05 8.18 21.92
N ILE A 46 -14.89 7.72 22.39
CA ILE A 46 -14.81 6.81 23.54
C ILE A 46 -14.49 7.62 24.78
N TRP A 47 -15.39 7.55 25.74
CA TRP A 47 -15.27 8.18 27.04
C TRP A 47 -14.92 7.15 28.11
N LEU A 48 -13.99 7.54 28.99
CA LEU A 48 -13.43 6.66 30.02
C LEU A 48 -13.71 7.23 31.41
N ASN A 49 -13.84 6.33 32.38
CA ASN A 49 -13.98 6.72 33.78
C ASN A 49 -12.61 7.16 34.35
N LYS A 50 -12.53 8.42 34.79
CA LYS A 50 -11.31 9.00 35.38
C LYS A 50 -10.89 8.30 36.68
N GLY A 51 -11.84 7.78 37.45
CA GLY A 51 -11.59 7.05 38.70
C GLY A 51 -10.87 5.73 38.47
N GLU A 52 -11.32 4.95 37.49
CA GLU A 52 -10.69 3.67 37.13
C GLU A 52 -9.28 3.85 36.58
N ILE A 53 -9.07 4.89 35.75
CA ILE A 53 -7.74 5.21 35.22
C ILE A 53 -6.76 5.56 36.34
N ARG A 54 -7.21 6.27 37.38
CA ARG A 54 -6.39 6.57 38.55
C ARG A 54 -6.07 5.32 39.37
N LYS A 55 -7.05 4.42 39.56
CA LYS A 55 -6.86 3.13 40.24
C LYS A 55 -5.86 2.23 39.50
N LEU A 56 -5.95 2.20 38.18
CA LEU A 56 -5.01 1.46 37.33
C LEU A 56 -3.59 2.04 37.43
N LYS A 57 -3.45 3.37 37.49
CA LYS A 57 -2.15 4.04 37.68
C LYS A 57 -1.55 3.77 39.06
N SER A 58 -2.36 3.71 40.10
CA SER A 58 -1.91 3.49 41.48
C SER A 58 -1.66 2.03 41.83
N GLY A 59 -1.80 1.10 40.87
CA GLY A 59 -1.48 -0.32 41.06
C GLY A 59 -2.46 -1.09 41.96
N GLN A 60 -3.56 -0.47 42.39
CA GLN A 60 -4.62 -1.13 43.15
C GLN A 60 -5.70 -1.65 42.21
N VAL A 61 -5.45 -2.80 41.58
CA VAL A 61 -6.53 -3.60 41.01
C VAL A 61 -7.11 -4.42 42.16
N SER A 62 -8.17 -3.90 42.78
CA SER A 62 -9.12 -4.74 43.51
C SER A 62 -9.78 -5.64 42.48
N THR A 63 -9.48 -6.93 42.53
CA THR A 63 -10.33 -7.98 41.98
C THR A 63 -11.71 -7.83 42.64
N ALA A 64 -12.64 -7.19 41.95
CA ALA A 64 -14.04 -7.13 42.33
C ALA A 64 -14.90 -7.57 41.13
N ILE A 65 -15.28 -8.85 41.21
CA ILE A 65 -16.53 -9.47 40.76
C ILE A 65 -16.87 -9.31 39.27
N VAL A 66 -16.64 -10.39 38.51
CA VAL A 66 -17.48 -10.72 37.35
C VAL A 66 -18.19 -12.02 37.67
N ASP A 67 -19.50 -11.88 37.85
CA ASP A 67 -20.48 -12.94 37.98
C ASP A 67 -20.48 -13.85 36.74
N ASN A 68 -20.57 -15.15 37.01
CA ASN A 68 -21.01 -16.26 36.17
C ASN A 68 -21.27 -15.98 34.67
N VAL A 69 -20.40 -16.51 33.78
CA VAL A 69 -20.86 -17.08 32.50
C VAL A 69 -20.02 -18.31 32.15
N ASP A 70 -20.77 -19.39 31.97
CA ASP A 70 -20.49 -20.76 31.54
C ASP A 70 -19.37 -20.94 30.49
N MET A 71 -18.45 -21.87 30.77
CA MET A 71 -17.37 -22.32 29.87
C MET A 71 -17.74 -23.72 29.34
N SER A 72 -18.59 -23.78 28.33
CA SER A 72 -18.66 -24.94 27.44
C SER A 72 -18.22 -24.53 26.03
N MET A 73 -16.98 -24.85 25.67
CA MET A 73 -16.54 -24.84 24.27
C MET A 73 -16.60 -26.29 23.74
N PRO A 74 -17.15 -26.55 22.55
CA PRO A 74 -16.93 -27.82 21.87
C PRO A 74 -15.50 -27.85 21.32
N GLU A 75 -14.76 -28.92 21.66
CA GLU A 75 -13.47 -29.25 21.04
C GLU A 75 -13.63 -29.36 19.53
N MET A 76 -12.82 -28.58 18.81
CA MET A 76 -12.61 -28.76 17.37
C MET A 76 -11.13 -29.10 17.19
N SER A 77 -10.84 -30.40 17.11
CA SER A 77 -9.53 -30.94 16.77
C SER A 77 -9.24 -30.64 15.30
N ILE A 78 -8.24 -29.78 15.03
CA ILE A 78 -7.62 -29.66 13.72
C ILE A 78 -6.32 -30.46 13.77
N ASP A 79 -6.37 -31.61 13.12
CA ASP A 79 -5.21 -32.42 12.73
C ASP A 79 -4.42 -31.66 11.66
N MET A 80 -3.16 -31.37 11.95
CA MET A 80 -2.20 -30.96 10.93
C MET A 80 -0.84 -31.53 11.29
N SER A 81 -0.61 -32.74 10.79
CA SER A 81 0.70 -33.35 10.61
C SER A 81 1.62 -32.41 9.82
N ILE A 82 2.49 -31.70 10.52
CA ILE A 82 3.69 -31.07 9.94
C ILE A 82 4.88 -31.75 10.61
N ASP A 83 5.51 -32.65 9.85
CA ASP A 83 6.84 -33.17 10.14
C ASP A 83 7.83 -32.01 10.05
N THR A 84 8.27 -31.51 11.19
CA THR A 84 9.48 -30.69 11.26
C THR A 84 10.24 -31.15 12.49
N SER A 85 11.08 -32.17 12.30
CA SER A 85 12.10 -32.58 13.24
C SER A 85 13.13 -31.45 13.39
N VAL A 86 12.83 -30.49 14.25
CA VAL A 86 13.81 -29.54 14.78
C VAL A 86 13.94 -29.84 16.26
N ASP A 87 15.02 -30.55 16.56
CA ASP A 87 15.51 -30.82 17.91
C ASP A 87 15.70 -29.51 18.65
N THR A 88 14.80 -29.22 19.59
CA THR A 88 14.91 -28.13 20.56
C THR A 88 14.92 -28.73 21.96
N SER A 89 15.95 -29.51 22.21
CA SER A 89 16.39 -29.85 23.56
C SER A 89 17.11 -28.63 24.17
N VAL A 90 16.34 -27.72 24.77
CA VAL A 90 16.87 -26.75 25.74
C VAL A 90 15.94 -26.72 26.95
N ASP A 91 16.52 -27.17 28.06
CA ASP A 91 15.90 -27.35 29.36
C ASP A 91 15.18 -26.10 29.88
N ASN A 92 13.94 -26.33 30.29
CA ASN A 92 13.14 -25.41 31.10
C ASN A 92 13.54 -25.61 32.57
N VAL A 93 14.44 -24.76 33.09
CA VAL A 93 14.80 -24.73 34.52
C VAL A 93 14.54 -23.35 35.12
N ASP A 94 13.61 -23.40 36.07
CA ASP A 94 13.39 -22.57 37.26
C ASP A 94 12.92 -21.11 37.18
N ARG A 95 11.73 -20.95 37.77
CA ARG A 95 11.20 -19.76 38.44
C ARG A 95 12.25 -19.14 39.34
N VAL A 96 12.56 -17.87 39.10
CA VAL A 96 13.37 -17.05 39.99
C VAL A 96 12.60 -16.74 41.27
N GLU A 97 12.99 -17.36 42.38
CA GLU A 97 12.66 -16.92 43.73
C GLU A 97 13.24 -15.51 43.95
N VAL A 98 12.38 -14.61 44.44
CA VAL A 98 12.74 -13.24 44.81
C VAL A 98 13.54 -13.30 46.11
N PHE A 99 14.87 -13.39 46.00
CA PHE A 99 15.77 -13.17 47.12
C PHE A 99 16.02 -11.66 47.28
N GLU A 100 15.34 -11.04 48.25
CA GLU A 100 15.70 -9.74 48.81
C GLU A 100 17.02 -9.86 49.60
N ALA A 101 18.15 -9.97 48.90
CA ALA A 101 19.46 -9.87 49.50
C ALA A 101 19.87 -8.39 49.57
N LYS A 102 19.83 -7.83 50.79
CA LYS A 102 20.50 -6.57 51.13
C LYS A 102 22.00 -6.68 50.85
N THR A 103 22.47 -6.23 49.70
CA THR A 103 23.90 -6.02 49.46
C THR A 103 24.19 -4.52 49.43
N LYS A 104 24.62 -4.00 50.57
CA LYS A 104 25.54 -2.85 50.62
C LYS A 104 26.88 -3.33 50.07
N ALA A 105 27.00 -3.45 48.76
CA ALA A 105 28.28 -3.61 48.08
C ALA A 105 28.70 -2.24 47.58
N ASN A 106 29.73 -1.66 48.18
CA ASN A 106 30.48 -0.60 47.52
C ASN A 106 30.96 -1.21 46.20
N PRO A 107 30.57 -0.70 45.02
CA PRO A 107 30.97 -1.31 43.76
C PRO A 107 32.50 -1.35 43.76
N SER A 108 33.06 -2.53 43.54
CA SER A 108 34.50 -2.66 43.44
C SER A 108 34.97 -1.79 42.27
N LYS A 109 36.22 -1.33 42.28
CA LYS A 109 36.76 -0.56 41.14
C LYS A 109 36.61 -1.32 39.81
N GLU A 110 36.60 -2.66 39.88
CA GLU A 110 36.41 -3.56 38.74
C GLU A 110 34.99 -3.47 38.18
N ASP A 111 33.95 -3.42 39.03
CA ASP A 111 32.56 -3.23 38.58
C ASP A 111 32.40 -1.91 37.82
N HIS A 112 33.06 -0.86 38.32
CA HIS A 112 33.01 0.47 37.70
C HIS A 112 33.65 0.49 36.31
N GLU A 113 34.72 -0.27 36.11
CA GLU A 113 35.34 -0.44 34.79
C GLU A 113 34.47 -1.27 33.84
N ILE A 114 33.78 -2.29 34.34
CA ILE A 114 32.84 -3.10 33.55
C ILE A 114 31.66 -2.25 33.07
N TYR A 115 31.03 -1.48 33.96
CA TYR A 115 29.93 -0.58 33.57
C TYR A 115 30.38 0.50 32.58
N LYS A 116 31.61 0.99 32.73
CA LYS A 116 32.20 1.95 31.80
C LYS A 116 32.36 1.33 30.40
N LYS A 117 32.89 0.11 30.30
CA LYS A 117 33.00 -0.61 29.02
C LYS A 117 31.63 -0.82 28.38
N LEU A 118 30.67 -1.35 29.14
CA LEU A 118 29.30 -1.57 28.66
C LEU A 118 28.66 -0.27 28.16
N TYR A 119 28.89 0.85 28.86
CA TYR A 119 28.40 2.16 28.40
C TYR A 119 29.00 2.58 27.06
N PHE A 120 30.31 2.38 26.86
CA PHE A 120 30.95 2.69 25.59
C PHE A 120 30.44 1.78 24.47
N ASP A 121 30.31 0.48 24.72
CA ASP A 121 29.81 -0.48 23.73
C ASP A 121 28.37 -0.15 23.31
N VAL A 122 27.48 0.15 24.28
CA VAL A 122 26.10 0.56 24.00
C VAL A 122 26.06 1.90 23.27
N LYS A 123 26.92 2.85 23.62
CA LYS A 123 27.00 4.15 22.94
C LYS A 123 27.47 4.00 21.49
N GLU A 124 28.44 3.13 21.25
CA GLU A 124 28.94 2.81 19.92
C GLU A 124 27.86 2.10 19.09
N GLU A 125 27.17 1.11 19.66
CA GLU A 125 26.05 0.46 18.99
C GLU A 125 24.96 1.48 18.66
N LEU A 126 24.63 2.40 19.59
CA LEU A 126 23.65 3.45 19.34
C LEU A 126 24.03 4.33 18.15
N ASN A 127 25.30 4.73 18.07
CA ASN A 127 25.81 5.53 16.95
C ASN A 127 25.68 4.79 15.61
N VAL A 128 26.03 3.50 15.58
CA VAL A 128 25.89 2.67 14.37
C VAL A 128 24.41 2.54 13.95
N LYS A 129 23.50 2.36 14.91
CA LYS A 129 22.06 2.30 14.63
C LYS A 129 21.53 3.65 14.14
N GLN A 130 22.01 4.75 14.71
CA GLN A 130 21.66 6.10 14.29
C GLN A 130 22.10 6.37 12.84
N GLU A 131 23.33 6.01 12.48
CA GLU A 131 23.84 6.12 11.11
C GLU A 131 23.00 5.27 10.13
N ARG A 132 22.68 4.02 10.50
CA ARG A 132 21.81 3.16 9.68
C ARG A 132 20.42 3.76 9.49
N LEU A 133 19.86 4.38 10.52
CA LEU A 133 18.57 5.07 10.44
C LEU A 133 18.65 6.29 9.51
N GLU A 134 19.72 7.07 9.57
CA GLU A 134 19.93 8.22 8.69
C GLU A 134 20.04 7.78 7.22
N ILE A 135 20.81 6.72 6.94
CA ILE A 135 20.91 6.14 5.60
C ILE A 135 19.55 5.62 5.12
N ALA A 136 18.80 4.93 5.99
CA ALA A 136 17.47 4.43 5.66
C ALA A 136 16.50 5.58 5.36
N ASN A 137 16.47 6.62 6.20
CA ASN A 137 15.64 7.80 5.98
C ASN A 137 16.00 8.54 4.70
N TYR A 138 17.29 8.68 4.39
CA TYR A 138 17.75 9.27 3.14
C TYR A 138 17.25 8.47 1.92
N ARG A 139 17.37 7.13 1.96
CA ARG A 139 16.85 6.25 0.89
C ARG A 139 15.33 6.34 0.76
N VAL A 140 14.59 6.36 1.87
CA VAL A 140 13.14 6.55 1.88
C VAL A 140 12.78 7.91 1.27
N GLY A 141 13.48 8.98 1.65
CA GLY A 141 13.26 10.31 1.05
C GLY A 141 13.50 10.34 -0.46
N GLN A 142 14.55 9.67 -0.95
CA GLN A 142 14.78 9.52 -2.39
C GLN A 142 13.65 8.73 -3.08
N LEU A 143 13.18 7.64 -2.47
CA LEU A 143 12.10 6.82 -3.00
C LEU A 143 10.76 7.59 -3.00
N GLU A 144 10.45 8.32 -1.94
CA GLU A 144 9.25 9.16 -1.85
C GLU A 144 9.28 10.29 -2.90
N SER A 145 10.44 10.91 -3.13
CA SER A 145 10.60 11.91 -4.19
C SER A 145 10.34 11.31 -5.58
N ARG A 146 10.94 10.14 -5.87
CA ARG A 146 10.69 9.40 -7.12
C ARG A 146 9.23 9.01 -7.27
N LEU A 147 8.59 8.53 -6.20
CA LEU A 147 7.19 8.14 -6.18
C LEU A 147 6.26 9.34 -6.42
N ARG A 148 6.56 10.50 -5.83
CA ARG A 148 5.82 11.76 -6.11
C ARG A 148 5.95 12.20 -7.55
N SER A 149 7.11 12.00 -8.17
CA SER A 149 7.32 12.30 -9.59
C SER A 149 6.79 11.22 -10.54
N SER A 150 6.46 10.03 -10.03
CA SER A 150 5.92 8.95 -10.85
C SER A 150 4.43 9.14 -11.07
N ILE A 151 3.98 8.88 -12.30
CA ILE A 151 2.56 8.93 -12.65
C ILE A 151 1.86 7.74 -11.97
N PRO A 152 0.70 7.92 -11.32
CA PRO A 152 -0.09 6.82 -10.80
C PRO A 152 -0.36 5.78 -11.89
N MET A 153 -0.19 4.49 -11.56
CA MET A 153 -0.39 3.38 -12.51
C MET A 153 -1.76 3.44 -13.23
N LEU A 154 -2.79 3.90 -12.52
CA LEU A 154 -4.13 4.04 -13.08
C LEU A 154 -4.21 5.10 -14.19
N GLU A 155 -3.56 6.25 -13.97
CA GLU A 155 -3.50 7.34 -14.94
C GLU A 155 -2.66 6.96 -16.15
N PHE A 156 -1.51 6.32 -15.92
CA PHE A 156 -0.68 5.76 -16.99
C PHE A 156 -1.45 4.77 -17.87
N HIS A 157 -2.24 3.87 -17.27
CA HIS A 157 -3.03 2.90 -18.03
C HIS A 157 -4.12 3.58 -18.87
N ARG A 158 -4.79 4.59 -18.30
CA ARG A 158 -5.81 5.37 -19.02
C ARG A 158 -5.21 6.12 -20.20
N ASP A 159 -4.10 6.82 -19.99
CA ASP A 159 -3.47 7.63 -21.03
C ASP A 159 -2.88 6.75 -22.13
N LYS A 160 -2.31 5.59 -21.76
CA LYS A 160 -1.86 4.59 -22.72
C LYS A 160 -3.01 4.06 -23.57
N TYR A 161 -4.14 3.73 -22.96
CA TYR A 161 -5.34 3.29 -23.67
C TYR A 161 -5.87 4.35 -24.64
N GLN A 162 -5.89 5.63 -24.23
CA GLN A 162 -6.29 6.74 -25.10
C GLN A 162 -5.32 6.90 -26.28
N SER A 163 -4.02 6.91 -26.03
CA SER A 163 -2.99 6.95 -27.08
C SER A 163 -3.11 5.78 -28.06
N ASP A 164 -3.35 4.57 -27.56
CA ASP A 164 -3.48 3.38 -28.42
C ASP A 164 -4.75 3.46 -29.28
N LYS A 165 -5.86 3.97 -28.73
CA LYS A 165 -7.09 4.24 -29.48
C LYS A 165 -6.87 5.31 -30.56
N GLU A 166 -6.22 6.42 -30.24
CA GLU A 166 -5.92 7.48 -31.20
C GLU A 166 -5.01 6.97 -32.34
N LYS A 167 -4.02 6.14 -32.02
CA LYS A 167 -3.17 5.49 -33.02
C LYS A 167 -3.97 4.59 -33.95
N GLN A 168 -4.90 3.81 -33.41
CA GLN A 168 -5.79 2.97 -34.21
C GLN A 168 -6.64 3.83 -35.15
N GLU A 169 -7.33 4.86 -34.63
CA GLU A 169 -8.15 5.76 -35.44
C GLU A 169 -7.35 6.48 -36.54
N LEU A 170 -6.11 6.89 -36.22
CA LEU A 170 -5.20 7.49 -37.21
C LEU A 170 -4.78 6.46 -38.27
N SER A 171 -4.47 5.23 -37.87
CA SER A 171 -4.08 4.17 -38.80
C SER A 171 -5.21 3.81 -39.76
N GLU A 172 -6.46 3.75 -39.27
CA GLU A 172 -7.65 3.52 -40.10
C GLU A 172 -7.88 4.67 -41.08
N LYS A 173 -7.72 5.93 -40.63
CA LYS A 173 -7.80 7.11 -41.50
C LYS A 173 -6.73 7.11 -42.57
N ILE A 174 -5.51 6.71 -42.25
CA ILE A 174 -4.41 6.59 -43.21
C ILE A 174 -4.76 5.51 -44.24
N GLU A 175 -5.21 4.33 -43.81
CA GLU A 175 -5.58 3.25 -44.71
C GLU A 175 -6.75 3.64 -45.63
N ALA A 176 -7.77 4.33 -45.10
CA ALA A 176 -8.88 4.85 -45.89
C ALA A 176 -8.41 5.88 -46.93
N LYS A 177 -7.52 6.80 -46.55
CA LYS A 177 -6.94 7.79 -47.47
C LYS A 177 -6.05 7.14 -48.52
N GLU A 178 -5.29 6.11 -48.17
CA GLU A 178 -4.52 5.33 -49.15
C GLU A 178 -5.42 4.63 -50.16
N LYS A 179 -6.55 4.05 -49.73
CA LYS A 179 -7.54 3.45 -50.64
C LYS A 179 -8.12 4.50 -51.59
N GLU A 180 -8.52 5.65 -51.06
CA GLU A 180 -9.03 6.78 -51.85
C GLU A 180 -8.01 7.25 -52.91
N ILE A 181 -6.74 7.40 -52.50
CA ILE A 181 -5.65 7.77 -53.42
C ILE A 181 -5.44 6.69 -54.50
N LYS A 182 -5.50 5.40 -54.13
CA LYS A 182 -5.38 4.29 -55.08
C LYS A 182 -6.50 4.31 -56.09
N GLU A 183 -7.75 4.51 -55.67
CA GLU A 183 -8.92 4.62 -56.55
C GLU A 183 -8.80 5.80 -57.51
N VAL A 184 -8.49 6.98 -57.00
CA VAL A 184 -8.26 8.17 -57.84
C VAL A 184 -7.13 7.92 -58.85
N HIS A 185 -6.04 7.29 -58.42
CA HIS A 185 -4.93 6.97 -59.31
C HIS A 185 -5.31 5.95 -60.41
N LEU A 186 -6.17 4.97 -60.11
CA LEU A 186 -6.73 4.07 -61.11
C LEU A 186 -7.63 4.82 -62.10
N ASN A 187 -8.52 5.68 -61.62
CA ASN A 187 -9.40 6.48 -62.46
C ASN A 187 -8.60 7.39 -63.41
N VAL A 188 -7.58 8.08 -62.89
CA VAL A 188 -6.68 8.92 -63.70
C VAL A 188 -5.90 8.08 -64.73
N LYS A 189 -5.47 6.87 -64.38
CA LYS A 189 -4.81 5.96 -65.34
C LYS A 189 -5.77 5.56 -66.47
N ILE A 190 -7.01 5.22 -66.13
CA ILE A 190 -8.05 4.87 -67.11
C ILE A 190 -8.34 6.06 -68.02
N GLU A 191 -8.52 7.26 -67.46
CA GLU A 191 -8.75 8.48 -68.26
C GLU A 191 -7.58 8.78 -69.21
N LYS A 192 -6.33 8.67 -68.73
CA LYS A 192 -5.14 8.85 -69.57
C LYS A 192 -5.07 7.79 -70.68
N PHE A 193 -5.44 6.55 -70.38
CA PHE A 193 -5.48 5.47 -71.35
C PHE A 193 -6.56 5.71 -72.42
N ASN A 194 -7.77 6.08 -72.01
CA ASN A 194 -8.87 6.43 -72.91
C ASN A 194 -8.51 7.62 -73.81
N LYS A 195 -7.87 8.67 -73.26
CA LYS A 195 -7.37 9.81 -74.05
C LYS A 195 -6.36 9.36 -75.10
N ARG A 196 -5.43 8.45 -74.76
CA ARG A 196 -4.47 7.89 -75.71
C ARG A 196 -5.17 7.09 -76.81
N ILE A 197 -6.13 6.24 -76.46
CA ILE A 197 -6.91 5.46 -77.44
C ILE A 197 -7.65 6.40 -78.40
N LEU A 198 -8.35 7.40 -77.88
CA LEU A 198 -9.06 8.37 -78.71
C LEU A 198 -8.11 9.13 -79.64
N LEU A 199 -6.93 9.52 -79.17
CA LEU A 199 -5.89 10.12 -80.00
C LEU A 199 -5.41 9.18 -81.11
N THR A 200 -5.20 7.90 -80.81
CA THR A 200 -4.78 6.92 -81.82
C THR A 200 -5.87 6.67 -82.87
N ILE A 201 -7.14 6.59 -82.47
CA ILE A 201 -8.27 6.44 -83.39
C ILE A 201 -8.42 7.69 -84.26
N LEU A 202 -8.33 8.88 -83.66
CA LEU A 202 -8.38 10.16 -84.38
C LEU A 202 -7.27 10.24 -85.43
N LEU A 203 -6.03 9.89 -85.06
CA LEU A 203 -4.88 9.89 -85.97
C LEU A 203 -5.07 8.88 -87.12
N PHE A 204 -5.57 7.68 -86.82
CA PHE A 204 -5.87 6.67 -87.82
C PHE A 204 -6.97 7.14 -88.79
N THR A 205 -8.02 7.76 -88.27
CA THR A 205 -9.12 8.30 -89.09
C THR A 205 -8.63 9.41 -90.01
N LEU A 206 -7.78 10.32 -89.50
CA LEU A 206 -7.18 11.40 -90.27
C LEU A 206 -6.26 10.86 -91.39
N ALA A 207 -5.49 9.79 -91.10
CA ALA A 207 -4.63 9.15 -92.09
C ALA A 207 -5.42 8.41 -93.20
N LEU A 208 -6.63 7.95 -92.91
CA LEU A 208 -7.52 7.29 -93.88
C LEU A 208 -8.20 8.27 -94.86
N GLN A 209 -8.37 9.54 -94.48
CA GLN A 209 -9.03 10.57 -95.30
C GLN A 209 -8.43 10.73 -96.72
N PRO A 210 -7.11 10.88 -96.92
CA PRO A 210 -6.54 11.01 -98.27
C PRO A 210 -6.65 9.73 -99.10
N LEU A 211 -6.67 8.56 -98.44
CA LEU A 211 -6.81 7.26 -99.09
C LEU A 211 -8.21 7.07 -99.71
N TRP A 212 -9.26 7.55 -99.03
CA TRP A 212 -10.63 7.53 -99.56
C TRP A 212 -10.80 8.48 -100.76
N LEU A 213 -10.21 9.68 -100.71
CA LEU A 213 -10.22 10.62 -101.83
C LEU A 213 -9.55 10.05 -103.07
N LEU A 214 -8.44 9.32 -102.91
CA LEU A 214 -7.72 8.68 -104.01
C LEU A 214 -8.52 7.54 -104.65
N LEU A 215 -9.31 6.80 -103.86
CA LEU A 215 -10.13 5.68 -104.33
C LEU A 215 -11.39 6.15 -105.08
N TYR A 216 -11.96 7.31 -104.72
CA TYR A 216 -13.15 7.86 -105.38
C TYR A 216 -12.86 8.61 -106.69
N TYR A 217 -11.64 9.13 -106.85
CA TYR A 217 -11.25 9.93 -108.04
C TYR A 217 -10.61 9.10 -109.16
N LYS A 218 -10.57 7.76 -109.02
CA LYS A 218 -10.03 6.82 -110.00
C LYS A 218 -11.15 5.95 -110.55
#